data_AF-A0A7J3QTY4-F1
#
_entry.id   AF-A0A7J3QTY4-F1
#
_cell.length_a   1.000
_cell.length_b   1.000
_cell.length_c   1.000
_cell.angle_alpha   90.00
_cell.angle_beta   90.00
_cell.angle_gamma   90.00
#
_symmetry.space_group_name_H-M   'P 1'
#
loop_
_entity.id
_entity.type
_entity.pdbx_description
1 polymer ?
#
loop_
_entity_poly.entity_id
_entity_poly.type
_entity_poly.pdbx_seq_one_letter_code
_entity_poly.pdbx_strand_id
1 'polypeptide(L)'
;MMMQEEPLISVVIPVFNEEPTVGDVIENVKEAVEELRLPHEILVVDDCSTDNSLEISKSKKVKVYRLKRHMGKGYALRLGFEEAKGKIIVTLDSDGSHKPKELPKVLEPILKNEVDLVIGSRFLCKENVFSNKLNKIGVQLFNFLIRILTGKATTDSQSGYRAFKSVILE
;
A
#
# COMPACT_ATOMS: atom_id res chain seq x y z
N MET A 1 -8.44 28.68 -13.54
CA MET A 1 -8.79 27.34 -13.03
C MET A 1 -7.62 26.44 -13.40
N MET A 2 -6.73 26.12 -12.46
CA MET A 2 -5.58 25.25 -12.76
C MET A 2 -6.13 23.84 -13.03
N MET A 3 -5.89 23.31 -14.23
CA MET A 3 -6.12 21.90 -14.52
C MET A 3 -5.19 21.11 -13.60
N GLN A 4 -5.76 20.38 -12.64
CA GLN A 4 -5.00 19.44 -11.84
C GLN A 4 -4.56 18.34 -12.79
N GLU A 5 -3.24 18.21 -13.00
CA GLU A 5 -2.66 17.15 -13.82
C GLU A 5 -3.13 15.80 -13.26
N GLU A 6 -3.62 14.92 -14.14
CA GLU A 6 -4.08 13.60 -13.69
C GLU A 6 -2.93 12.86 -13.01
N PRO A 7 -3.15 12.25 -11.82
CA PRO A 7 -2.08 11.56 -11.12
C PRO A 7 -1.60 10.39 -11.97
N LEU A 8 -0.28 10.19 -12.04
CA LEU A 8 0.31 8.98 -12.60
C LEU A 8 0.25 7.84 -11.58
N ILE A 9 0.41 8.16 -10.29
CA ILE A 9 0.50 7.21 -9.19
C ILE A 9 -0.60 7.49 -8.15
N SER A 10 -1.36 6.47 -7.76
CA SER A 10 -2.25 6.52 -6.61
C SER A 10 -1.74 5.62 -5.51
N VAL A 11 -1.44 6.18 -4.34
CA VAL A 11 -1.09 5.40 -3.15
C VAL A 11 -2.34 5.20 -2.29
N VAL A 12 -2.73 3.95 -2.10
CA VAL A 12 -3.90 3.54 -1.32
C VAL A 12 -3.45 2.97 0.03
N ILE A 13 -3.91 3.60 1.11
CA ILE A 13 -3.57 3.26 2.49
C ILE A 13 -4.87 2.88 3.23
N PRO A 14 -5.16 1.58 3.43
CA PRO A 14 -6.27 1.16 4.27
C PRO A 14 -5.90 1.37 5.74
N VAL A 15 -6.83 1.88 6.55
CA VAL A 15 -6.62 2.22 7.97
C VAL A 15 -7.74 1.65 8.83
N PHE A 16 -7.38 0.99 9.93
CA PHE A 16 -8.32 0.58 10.97
C PHE A 16 -7.62 0.55 12.33
N ASN A 17 -7.93 1.52 13.20
CA ASN A 17 -7.36 1.62 14.54
C ASN A 17 -5.82 1.62 14.59
N GLU A 18 -5.21 2.52 13.81
CA GLU A 18 -3.74 2.68 13.67
C GLU A 18 -3.31 4.09 14.12
N GLU A 19 -3.94 4.63 15.16
CA GLU A 19 -3.62 5.95 15.73
C GLU A 19 -2.11 6.17 15.99
N PRO A 20 -1.35 5.19 16.53
CA PRO A 20 0.07 5.40 16.84
C PRO A 20 0.98 5.57 15.62
N THR A 21 0.55 5.12 14.44
CA THR A 21 1.42 4.88 13.28
C THR A 21 0.95 5.63 12.03
N VAL A 22 -0.36 5.79 11.83
CA VAL A 22 -0.95 6.31 10.59
C VAL A 22 -0.43 7.70 10.21
N GLY A 23 -0.21 8.58 11.21
CA GLY A 23 0.30 9.92 10.97
C GLY A 23 1.70 9.93 10.36
N ASP A 24 2.59 9.09 10.89
CA ASP A 24 3.96 8.98 10.40
C ASP A 24 4.01 8.24 9.06
N VAL A 25 3.18 7.21 8.88
CA VAL A 25 3.08 6.50 7.60
C VAL A 25 2.68 7.45 6.48
N ILE A 26 1.63 8.25 6.66
CA ILE A 26 1.17 9.20 5.65
C ILE A 26 2.26 10.23 5.33
N GLU A 27 2.96 10.76 6.34
CA GLU A 27 4.02 11.75 6.10
C GLU A 27 5.20 11.15 5.33
N ASN A 28 5.65 9.97 5.74
CA ASN A 28 6.73 9.26 5.06
C ASN A 28 6.36 8.87 3.62
N VAL A 29 5.08 8.53 3.36
CA VAL A 29 4.59 8.31 2.00
C VAL A 29 4.66 9.60 1.20
N LYS A 30 4.17 10.72 1.75
CA LYS A 30 4.22 12.05 1.10
C LYS A 30 5.64 12.42 0.70
N GLU A 31 6.59 12.33 1.63
CA GLU A 31 8.01 12.59 1.34
C GLU A 31 8.51 11.71 0.20
N ALA A 32 8.23 10.40 0.25
CA ALA A 32 8.68 9.45 -0.75
C ALA A 32 8.09 9.70 -2.15
N VAL A 33 6.81 10.11 -2.26
CA VAL A 33 6.20 10.43 -3.57
C VAL A 33 6.64 11.80 -4.10
N GLU A 34 6.88 12.77 -3.23
CA GLU A 34 7.37 14.11 -3.62
C GLU A 34 8.78 14.02 -4.20
N GLU A 35 9.66 13.18 -3.65
CA GLU A 35 11.01 12.92 -4.15
C GLU A 35 11.02 12.38 -5.59
N LEU A 36 9.99 11.63 -5.99
CA LEU A 36 9.87 11.07 -7.35
C LEU A 36 9.58 12.13 -8.41
N ARG A 37 9.04 13.30 -8.02
CA ARG A 37 8.63 14.39 -8.93
C ARG A 37 7.68 13.92 -10.03
N LEU A 38 6.81 12.95 -9.72
CA LEU A 38 5.75 12.46 -10.60
C LEU A 38 4.39 12.91 -10.09
N PRO A 39 3.41 13.20 -10.96
CA PRO A 39 2.04 13.48 -10.54
C PRO A 39 1.48 12.32 -9.72
N HIS A 40 0.96 12.60 -8.53
CA HIS A 40 0.53 11.56 -7.61
C HIS A 40 -0.65 12.00 -6.74
N GLU A 41 -1.33 11.02 -6.14
CA GLU A 41 -2.31 11.22 -5.09
C GLU A 41 -2.16 10.18 -3.99
N ILE A 42 -2.60 10.53 -2.80
CA ILE A 42 -2.63 9.63 -1.64
C ILE A 42 -4.08 9.52 -1.17
N LEU A 43 -4.57 8.29 -1.13
CA LEU A 43 -5.92 7.89 -0.77
C LEU A 43 -5.86 7.09 0.52
N VAL A 44 -6.36 7.66 1.61
CA VAL A 44 -6.55 6.94 2.86
C VAL A 44 -7.99 6.43 2.91
N VAL A 45 -8.16 5.14 3.20
CA VAL A 45 -9.49 4.54 3.37
C VAL A 45 -9.62 4.03 4.80
N ASP A 46 -10.33 4.81 5.62
CA ASP A 46 -10.67 4.47 6.99
C ASP A 46 -11.82 3.44 7.04
N ASP A 47 -11.54 2.28 7.61
CA ASP A 47 -12.47 1.16 7.78
C ASP A 47 -13.30 1.31 9.07
N CYS A 48 -13.82 2.52 9.25
CA CYS A 48 -14.61 2.92 10.41
C CYS A 48 -13.84 2.77 11.74
N SER A 49 -12.66 3.39 11.83
CA SER A 49 -11.87 3.39 13.07
C SER A 49 -12.66 3.99 14.24
N THR A 50 -12.37 3.47 15.43
CA THR A 50 -12.97 3.88 16.71
C THR A 50 -12.03 4.76 17.54
N ASP A 51 -10.78 4.91 17.11
CA ASP A 51 -9.74 5.75 17.70
C ASP A 51 -9.52 7.04 16.89
N ASN A 52 -8.42 7.77 17.12
CA ASN A 52 -8.15 9.04 16.42
C ASN A 52 -7.60 8.87 14.99
N SER A 53 -7.50 7.65 14.45
CA SER A 53 -6.89 7.38 13.14
C SER A 53 -7.47 8.24 12.01
N LEU A 54 -8.80 8.38 12.00
CA LEU A 54 -9.50 9.17 10.99
C LEU A 54 -9.14 10.65 11.06
N GLU A 55 -9.14 11.23 12.26
CA GLU A 55 -8.87 12.65 12.45
C GLU A 55 -7.39 12.98 12.17
N ILE A 56 -6.48 12.09 12.57
CA ILE A 56 -5.07 12.16 12.21
C ILE A 56 -4.93 12.14 10.68
N SER A 57 -5.58 11.19 10.00
CA SER A 57 -5.52 11.07 8.54
C SER A 57 -6.03 12.34 7.83
N LYS A 58 -7.15 12.91 8.27
CA LYS A 58 -7.70 14.16 7.72
C LYS A 58 -6.76 15.35 7.91
N SER A 59 -6.05 15.40 9.03
CA SER A 59 -5.11 16.49 9.33
C SER A 59 -3.92 16.56 8.35
N LYS A 60 -3.60 15.44 7.68
CA LYS A 60 -2.44 15.30 6.78
C LYS A 60 -2.63 15.87 5.37
N LYS A 61 -3.79 16.47 5.07
CA LYS A 61 -4.14 17.08 3.78
C LYS A 61 -4.07 16.09 2.60
N VAL A 62 -4.45 14.84 2.84
CA VAL A 62 -4.61 13.79 1.82
C VAL A 62 -6.10 13.53 1.57
N LYS A 63 -6.45 12.77 0.52
CA LYS A 63 -7.83 12.35 0.32
C LYS A 63 -8.16 11.25 1.31
N VAL A 64 -9.23 11.42 2.07
CA VAL A 64 -9.66 10.46 3.10
C VAL A 64 -11.09 10.03 2.82
N TYR A 65 -11.29 8.73 2.67
CA TYR A 65 -12.60 8.09 2.57
C TYR A 65 -12.87 7.33 3.86
N ARG A 66 -14.11 7.38 4.34
CA ARG A 66 -14.53 6.64 5.53
C ARG A 66 -15.67 5.69 5.19
N LEU A 67 -15.52 4.44 5.58
CA LEU A 67 -16.57 3.44 5.51
C LEU A 67 -17.61 3.65 6.61
N LYS A 68 -18.88 3.35 6.30
CA LYS A 68 -20.01 3.54 7.23
C LYS A 68 -20.00 2.57 8.41
N ARG A 69 -19.29 1.45 8.28
CA ARG A 69 -19.10 0.40 9.28
C ARG A 69 -17.81 -0.34 8.95
N HIS A 70 -17.29 -1.09 9.92
CA HIS A 70 -16.13 -1.96 9.72
C HIS A 70 -16.47 -3.11 8.75
N MET A 71 -15.80 -3.14 7.59
CA MET A 71 -15.99 -4.09 6.49
C MET A 71 -14.75 -4.95 6.22
N GLY A 72 -13.61 -4.61 6.80
CA GLY A 72 -12.32 -5.27 6.63
C GLY A 72 -11.43 -4.63 5.56
N LYS A 73 -10.12 -4.86 5.70
CA LYS A 73 -9.05 -4.34 4.82
C LYS A 73 -9.32 -4.54 3.33
N GLY A 74 -9.84 -5.70 2.92
CA GLY A 74 -10.12 -5.99 1.52
C GLY A 74 -11.17 -5.07 0.92
N TYR A 75 -12.20 -4.71 1.70
CA TYR A 75 -13.23 -3.77 1.26
C TYR A 75 -12.69 -2.34 1.21
N ALA A 76 -11.87 -1.95 2.19
CA ALA A 76 -11.19 -0.66 2.19
C ALA A 76 -10.26 -0.49 0.97
N LEU A 77 -9.47 -1.52 0.64
CA LEU A 77 -8.64 -1.53 -0.56
C LEU A 77 -9.48 -1.44 -1.84
N ARG A 78 -10.59 -2.18 -1.92
CA ARG A 78 -11.49 -2.11 -3.07
C ARG A 78 -12.03 -0.71 -3.30
N LEU A 79 -12.51 -0.04 -2.25
CA LEU A 79 -12.96 1.36 -2.38
C LEU A 79 -11.80 2.26 -2.80
N GLY A 80 -10.61 2.08 -2.24
CA GLY A 80 -9.42 2.82 -2.63
C GLY A 80 -9.05 2.63 -4.10
N PHE A 81 -9.26 1.44 -4.65
CA PHE A 81 -9.06 1.14 -6.07
C PHE A 81 -10.11 1.80 -6.96
N GLU A 82 -11.38 1.78 -6.55
CA GLU A 82 -12.48 2.44 -7.29
C GLU A 82 -12.29 3.97 -7.34
N GLU A 83 -11.66 4.56 -6.33
CA GLU A 83 -11.38 6.00 -6.24
C GLU A 83 -10.02 6.41 -6.84
N ALA A 84 -9.13 5.47 -7.11
CA ALA A 84 -7.80 5.72 -7.67
C ALA A 84 -7.87 6.16 -9.13
N LYS A 85 -7.16 7.24 -9.46
CA LYS A 85 -7.08 7.79 -10.83
C LYS A 85 -5.73 7.54 -11.50
N GLY A 86 -4.76 7.03 -10.74
CA GLY A 86 -3.41 6.75 -11.18
C GLY A 86 -3.33 5.56 -12.11
N LYS A 87 -2.48 5.66 -13.13
CA LYS A 87 -2.15 4.52 -14.00
C LYS A 87 -1.40 3.43 -13.25
N ILE A 88 -0.68 3.78 -12.18
CA ILE A 88 -0.01 2.87 -11.26
C ILE A 88 -0.64 3.01 -9.89
N ILE A 89 -1.04 1.89 -9.29
CA ILE A 89 -1.59 1.83 -7.95
C ILE A 89 -0.55 1.23 -7.03
N VAL A 90 -0.34 1.87 -5.89
CA VAL A 90 0.49 1.38 -4.80
C VAL A 90 -0.40 1.12 -3.61
N THR A 91 -0.30 -0.05 -3.00
CA THR A 91 -0.90 -0.31 -1.68
C THR A 91 0.17 -0.26 -0.62
N LEU A 92 -0.13 0.30 0.55
CA LEU A 92 0.75 0.30 1.70
C LEU A 92 -0.07 0.20 2.99
N ASP A 93 0.37 -0.64 3.93
CA ASP A 93 -0.29 -0.79 5.22
C ASP A 93 0.03 0.39 6.15
N SER A 94 -0.93 0.76 7.00
CA SER A 94 -0.79 1.87 7.95
C SER A 94 -0.12 1.51 9.28
N ASP A 95 0.26 0.24 9.48
CA ASP A 95 0.85 -0.28 10.72
C ASP A 95 2.36 0.03 10.89
N GLY A 96 2.98 0.65 9.88
CA GLY A 96 4.41 0.97 9.88
C GLY A 96 5.34 -0.24 9.64
N SER A 97 4.80 -1.40 9.26
CA SER A 97 5.59 -2.62 8.95
C SER A 97 6.50 -2.47 7.73
N HIS A 98 6.22 -1.48 6.88
CA HIS A 98 6.95 -1.22 5.64
C HIS A 98 7.59 0.16 5.68
N LYS A 99 8.67 0.34 4.92
CA LYS A 99 9.38 1.61 4.80
C LYS A 99 8.87 2.35 3.55
N PRO A 100 8.10 3.44 3.66
CA PRO A 100 7.61 4.17 2.49
C PRO A 100 8.72 4.68 1.59
N LYS A 101 9.90 4.97 2.16
CA LYS A 101 11.11 5.37 1.41
C LYS A 101 11.60 4.34 0.38
N GLU A 102 11.10 3.11 0.42
CA GLU A 102 11.38 2.10 -0.62
C GLU A 102 10.45 2.21 -1.84
N LEU A 103 9.56 3.20 -1.88
CA LEU A 103 8.63 3.44 -2.97
C LEU A 103 9.31 3.50 -4.36
N PRO A 104 10.46 4.18 -4.52
CA PRO A 104 11.18 4.18 -5.80
C PRO A 104 11.54 2.77 -6.26
N LYS A 105 11.96 1.88 -5.35
CA LYS A 105 12.37 0.51 -5.68
C LYS A 105 11.20 -0.34 -6.19
N VAL A 106 10.00 -0.15 -5.62
CA VAL A 106 8.82 -0.92 -6.05
C VAL A 106 8.19 -0.36 -7.33
N LEU A 107 8.37 0.94 -7.60
CA LEU A 107 7.85 1.59 -8.80
C LEU A 107 8.77 1.45 -10.02
N GLU A 108 10.09 1.46 -9.83
CA GLU A 108 11.07 1.48 -10.92
C GLU A 108 10.85 0.38 -11.98
N PRO A 109 10.62 -0.90 -11.63
CA PRO A 109 10.38 -1.95 -12.63
C PRO A 109 9.10 -1.73 -13.45
N ILE A 110 8.08 -1.11 -12.85
CA ILE A 110 6.80 -0.82 -13.51
C ILE A 110 6.95 0.40 -14.44
N LEU A 111 7.65 1.44 -13.98
CA LEU A 111 7.95 2.64 -14.78
C LEU A 111 8.82 2.31 -15.99
N LYS A 112 9.74 1.35 -15.88
CA LYS A 112 10.52 0.80 -16.99
C LYS A 112 9.74 -0.18 -17.87
N ASN A 113 8.48 -0.46 -17.52
CA ASN A 113 7.60 -1.37 -18.23
C ASN A 113 8.12 -2.82 -18.31
N GLU A 114 8.90 -3.24 -17.31
CA GLU A 114 9.50 -4.58 -17.22
C GLU A 114 8.53 -5.61 -16.62
N VAL A 115 7.65 -5.15 -15.72
CA VAL A 115 6.68 -5.97 -15.01
C VAL A 115 5.36 -5.22 -14.80
N ASP A 116 4.28 -5.97 -14.58
CA ASP A 116 2.96 -5.39 -14.29
C ASP A 116 2.67 -5.25 -12.79
N LEU A 117 3.35 -6.06 -11.95
CA LEU A 117 3.17 -6.11 -10.50
C LEU A 117 4.52 -6.30 -9.80
N VAL A 118 4.75 -5.52 -8.74
CA VAL A 118 5.87 -5.64 -7.82
C VAL A 118 5.32 -5.79 -6.39
N ILE A 119 5.94 -6.68 -5.61
CA ILE A 119 5.62 -6.87 -4.19
C ILE A 119 6.83 -6.43 -3.37
N GLY A 120 6.65 -5.44 -2.51
CA GLY A 120 7.63 -5.05 -1.51
C GLY A 120 7.69 -6.13 -0.42
N SER A 121 8.81 -6.85 -0.34
CA SER A 121 8.95 -8.01 0.53
C SER A 121 9.63 -7.66 1.85
N ARG A 122 8.98 -8.00 2.98
CA ARG A 122 9.57 -7.84 4.32
C ARG A 122 10.74 -8.78 4.57
N PHE A 123 10.85 -9.86 3.79
CA PHE A 123 11.87 -10.90 3.97
C PHE A 123 13.14 -10.69 3.15
N LEU A 124 13.12 -9.77 2.17
CA LEU A 124 14.32 -9.45 1.38
C LEU A 124 15.28 -8.53 2.14
N CYS A 125 14.76 -7.70 3.05
CA CYS A 125 15.55 -6.93 3.98
C CYS A 125 15.96 -7.83 5.17
N LYS A 126 17.24 -7.86 5.53
CA LYS A 126 17.81 -8.69 6.62
C LYS A 126 17.38 -8.26 8.04
N GLU A 127 16.46 -7.32 8.17
CA GLU A 127 15.92 -6.90 9.45
C GLU A 127 14.83 -7.90 9.88
N ASN A 128 14.85 -8.31 11.15
CA ASN A 128 13.87 -9.26 11.69
C ASN A 128 12.48 -8.59 11.78
N VAL A 129 11.76 -8.51 10.66
CA VAL A 129 10.40 -7.92 10.61
C VAL A 129 9.40 -8.74 11.44
N PHE A 130 9.70 -10.01 11.71
CA PHE A 130 8.88 -10.84 12.58
C PHE A 130 9.60 -11.16 13.88
N SER A 131 9.05 -10.69 15.00
CA SER A 131 9.38 -11.17 16.34
C SER A 131 8.93 -12.64 16.55
N ASN A 132 7.96 -13.11 15.76
CA ASN A 132 7.27 -14.39 15.99
C ASN A 132 7.54 -15.43 14.89
N LYS A 133 8.19 -16.55 15.24
CA LYS A 133 8.58 -17.62 14.31
C LYS A 133 7.40 -18.26 13.57
N LEU A 134 6.22 -18.28 14.18
CA LEU A 134 5.00 -18.84 13.59
C LEU A 134 4.56 -18.08 12.34
N ASN A 135 4.64 -16.75 12.36
CA ASN A 135 4.27 -15.92 11.20
C ASN A 135 5.17 -16.22 10.00
N LYS A 136 6.47 -16.44 10.24
CA LYS A 136 7.43 -16.81 9.19
C LYS A 136 7.08 -18.16 8.55
N ILE A 137 6.70 -19.15 9.35
CA ILE A 137 6.28 -20.47 8.85
C ILE A 137 5.01 -20.34 8.02
N GLY A 138 4.02 -19.58 8.50
CA GLY A 138 2.79 -19.32 7.76
C GLY A 138 3.05 -18.69 6.38
N VAL A 139 3.89 -17.65 6.31
CA VAL A 139 4.24 -17.02 5.03
C VAL A 139 4.97 -17.99 4.10
N GLN A 140 5.89 -18.82 4.62
CA GLN A 140 6.57 -19.83 3.81
C GLN A 140 5.60 -20.87 3.23
N LEU A 141 4.62 -21.31 4.02
CA LEU A 141 3.58 -22.23 3.57
C LEU A 141 2.74 -21.60 2.44
N PHE A 142 2.27 -20.37 2.60
CA PHE A 142 1.49 -19.69 1.56
C PHE A 142 2.30 -19.44 0.28
N ASN A 143 3.57 -19.05 0.40
CA ASN A 143 4.46 -18.90 -0.76
C ASN A 143 4.66 -20.24 -1.49
N PHE A 144 4.77 -21.35 -0.76
CA PHE A 144 4.86 -22.70 -1.35
C PHE A 144 3.57 -23.08 -2.08
N LEU A 145 2.41 -22.82 -1.50
CA LEU A 145 1.11 -23.07 -2.14
C LEU A 145 0.94 -22.23 -3.42
N ILE A 146 1.29 -20.94 -3.37
CA ILE A 146 1.25 -20.07 -4.55
C ILE A 146 2.18 -20.59 -5.65
N ARG A 147 3.37 -21.05 -5.29
CA ARG A 147 4.31 -21.63 -6.26
C ARG A 147 3.74 -22.89 -6.93
N ILE A 148 3.06 -23.76 -6.17
CA ILE A 148 2.41 -24.94 -6.74
C ILE A 148 1.26 -24.54 -7.68
N LEU A 149 0.40 -23.62 -7.24
CA LEU A 149 -0.83 -23.29 -7.95
C LEU A 149 -0.57 -22.42 -9.19
N THR A 150 0.43 -21.54 -9.15
CA THR A 150 0.67 -20.54 -10.21
C THR A 150 1.96 -20.77 -10.99
N GLY A 151 2.84 -21.68 -10.53
CA GLY A 151 4.18 -21.87 -11.07
C GLY A 151 5.15 -20.71 -10.77
N LYS A 152 4.70 -19.62 -10.15
CA LYS A 152 5.51 -18.43 -9.86
C LYS A 152 5.95 -18.41 -8.39
N ALA A 153 7.23 -18.13 -8.16
CA ALA A 153 7.76 -17.97 -6.80
C ALA A 153 7.58 -16.54 -6.29
N THR A 154 7.15 -16.39 -5.04
CA THR A 154 7.06 -15.10 -4.35
C THR A 154 7.76 -15.19 -3.00
N THR A 155 8.39 -14.12 -2.54
CA THR A 155 9.08 -14.09 -1.24
C THR A 155 8.17 -13.63 -0.10
N ASP A 156 7.14 -12.85 -0.38
CA ASP A 156 6.17 -12.36 0.62
C ASP A 156 4.78 -12.13 0.00
N SER A 157 4.08 -13.21 -0.29
CA SER A 157 2.72 -13.13 -0.88
C SER A 157 1.71 -12.38 -0.02
N GLN A 158 1.96 -12.25 1.28
CA GLN A 158 1.08 -11.62 2.25
C GLN A 158 1.46 -10.16 2.53
N SER A 159 2.41 -9.60 1.78
CA SER A 159 2.77 -8.19 1.94
C SER A 159 1.65 -7.27 1.45
N GLY A 160 1.33 -6.26 2.27
CA GLY A 160 0.47 -5.14 1.88
C GLY A 160 1.17 -4.08 1.03
N TYR A 161 2.51 -4.10 0.95
CA TYR A 161 3.24 -3.18 0.10
C TYR A 161 3.37 -3.73 -1.32
N ARG A 162 2.59 -3.18 -2.26
CA ARG A 162 2.57 -3.61 -3.66
C ARG A 162 2.50 -2.40 -4.57
N ALA A 163 3.03 -2.54 -5.77
CA ALA A 163 2.81 -1.60 -6.86
C ALA A 163 2.35 -2.37 -8.09
N PHE A 164 1.37 -1.88 -8.82
CA PHE A 164 0.89 -2.53 -10.04
C PHE A 164 0.21 -1.56 -10.99
N LYS A 165 0.13 -1.94 -12.27
CA LYS A 165 -0.63 -1.19 -13.26
C LYS A 165 -2.13 -1.30 -12.99
N SER A 166 -2.83 -0.18 -13.04
CA SER A 166 -4.29 -0.08 -12.85
C SER A 166 -5.09 -1.05 -13.73
N VAL A 167 -4.64 -1.29 -14.97
CA VAL A 167 -5.24 -2.25 -15.93
C VAL A 167 -5.37 -3.68 -15.40
N ILE A 168 -4.66 -4.05 -14.33
CA ILE A 168 -4.80 -5.38 -13.71
C ILE A 168 -6.09 -5.51 -12.89
N LEU A 169 -6.74 -4.40 -12.56
CA LEU A 169 -8.00 -4.37 -11.81
C LEU A 169 -9.25 -4.35 -12.70
N GLU A 170 -9.08 -4.16 -14.01
CA GLU A 170 -10.15 -4.18 -15.02
C GLU A 170 -10.42 -5.61 -15.52
#